data_AF-A0A0F2SC32-F1
#
_entry.id   AF-A0A0F2SC32-F1
#
_cell.length_a   1.000
_cell.length_b   1.000
_cell.length_c   1.000
_cell.angle_alpha   90.00
_cell.angle_beta   90.00
_cell.angle_gamma   90.00
#
_symmetry.space_group_name_H-M   'P 1'
#
loop_
_entity.id
_entity.type
_entity.pdbx_description
1 polymer ?
#
loop_
_entity_poly.entity_id
_entity_poly.type
_entity_poly.pdbx_seq_one_letter_code
_entity_poly.pdbx_strand_id
1 'polypeptide(L)'
;MPDHISAEPEGMALFTSMEVEAWGKENKSSVLAAQQFEQRLLEEHLAHWVPAFCQDVRTHAQSMYYQALALLTESYVKLDQARSPELFRQAELS
;
A
#
# COMPACT_ATOMS: atom_id res chain seq x y z
N MET A 1 -7.17 11.64 -10.91
CA MET A 1 -5.71 11.73 -10.77
C MET A 1 -5.41 12.10 -9.33
N PRO A 2 -4.68 11.22 -8.62
CA PRO A 2 -3.25 11.50 -8.57
C PRO A 2 -2.42 10.33 -9.09
N ASP A 3 -2.00 10.41 -10.35
CA ASP A 3 -1.03 9.50 -11.00
C ASP A 3 0.42 9.87 -10.59
N HIS A 4 0.60 10.38 -9.36
CA HIS A 4 1.93 10.73 -8.83
C HIS A 4 2.34 9.68 -7.80
N ILE A 5 3.52 9.09 -8.00
CA ILE A 5 4.04 7.99 -7.16
C ILE A 5 4.14 8.33 -5.67
N SER A 6 4.17 9.62 -5.28
CA SER A 6 4.15 9.99 -3.85
C SER A 6 2.76 9.97 -3.22
N ALA A 7 1.69 10.20 -4.01
CA ALA A 7 0.34 10.36 -3.47
C ALA A 7 -0.28 9.01 -3.04
N GLU A 8 -0.04 7.94 -3.78
CA GLU A 8 -0.59 6.63 -3.46
C GLU A 8 -0.01 6.05 -2.14
N PRO A 9 1.31 6.09 -1.88
CA PRO A 9 1.85 5.70 -0.58
C PRO A 9 1.39 6.60 0.58
N GLU A 10 1.19 7.90 0.34
CA GLU A 10 0.62 8.82 1.34
C GLU A 10 -0.83 8.44 1.68
N GLY A 11 -1.64 8.08 0.68
CA GLY A 11 -2.99 7.55 0.88
C GLY A 11 -2.99 6.26 1.72
N MET A 12 -2.05 5.35 1.44
CA MET A 12 -1.90 4.13 2.22
C MET A 12 -1.50 4.42 3.68
N ALA A 13 -0.57 5.36 3.90
CA ALA A 13 -0.18 5.79 5.24
C ALA A 13 -1.35 6.40 6.03
N LEU A 14 -2.25 7.12 5.36
CA LEU A 14 -3.46 7.66 5.99
C LEU A 14 -4.41 6.54 6.45
N PHE A 15 -4.71 5.58 5.58
CA PHE A 15 -5.66 4.51 5.92
C PHE A 15 -5.13 3.59 7.03
N THR A 16 -3.86 3.19 6.95
CA THR A 16 -3.20 2.41 8.02
C THR A 16 -3.19 3.16 9.37
N SER A 17 -3.05 4.50 9.35
CA SER A 17 -3.16 5.30 10.58
C SER A 17 -4.58 5.30 11.15
N MET A 18 -5.60 5.35 10.29
CA MET A 18 -7.01 5.23 10.70
C MET A 18 -7.31 3.84 11.27
N GLU A 19 -6.73 2.78 10.69
CA GLU A 19 -6.85 1.41 11.18
C GLU A 19 -6.28 1.29 12.60
N VAL A 20 -5.06 1.79 12.83
CA VAL A 20 -4.42 1.79 14.15
C VAL A 20 -5.28 2.52 15.19
N GLU A 21 -5.84 3.68 14.83
CA GLU A 21 -6.75 4.42 15.71
C GLU A 21 -8.04 3.64 16.01
N ALA A 22 -8.60 2.96 15.01
CA ALA A 22 -9.82 2.17 15.16
C ALA A 22 -9.60 0.94 16.07
N TRP A 23 -8.46 0.26 15.92
CA TRP A 23 -8.03 -0.82 16.82
C TRP A 23 -7.89 -0.33 18.25
N GLY A 24 -7.26 0.83 18.46
CA GLY A 24 -7.09 1.43 19.79
C GLY A 24 -8.40 1.83 20.49
N LYS A 25 -9.50 2.00 19.72
CA LYS A 25 -10.83 2.32 20.23
C LYS A 25 -11.77 1.11 20.28
N GLU A 26 -11.27 -0.09 19.97
CA GLU A 26 -12.08 -1.32 19.86
C GLU A 26 -13.28 -1.17 18.90
N ASN A 27 -13.17 -0.27 17.91
CA ASN A 27 -14.24 -0.02 16.95
C ASN A 27 -14.07 -0.91 15.72
N LYS A 28 -14.54 -2.16 15.84
CA LYS A 28 -14.47 -3.18 14.79
C LYS A 28 -15.03 -2.71 13.44
N SER A 29 -16.12 -1.94 13.45
CA SER A 29 -16.72 -1.44 12.19
C SER A 29 -15.79 -0.49 11.44
N SER A 30 -15.05 0.36 12.16
CA SER A 30 -14.08 1.28 11.56
C SER A 30 -12.79 0.57 11.15
N VAL A 31 -12.36 -0.47 11.87
CA VAL A 31 -11.25 -1.34 11.44
C VAL A 31 -11.55 -1.96 10.08
N LEU A 32 -12.71 -2.63 9.95
CA LEU A 32 -13.10 -3.27 8.70
C LEU A 32 -13.23 -2.26 7.55
N ALA A 33 -13.77 -1.07 7.82
CA ALA A 33 -13.86 -0.02 6.81
C ALA A 33 -12.47 0.46 6.34
N ALA A 34 -11.53 0.71 7.27
CA ALA A 34 -10.17 1.12 6.94
C ALA A 34 -9.45 0.05 6.09
N GLN A 35 -9.50 -1.21 6.50
CA GLN A 35 -8.89 -2.31 5.76
C GLN A 35 -9.51 -2.51 4.37
N GLN A 36 -10.81 -2.28 4.19
CA GLN A 36 -11.43 -2.28 2.86
C GLN A 36 -10.89 -1.16 1.96
N PHE A 37 -10.60 0.02 2.51
CA PHE A 37 -9.95 1.09 1.74
C PHE A 37 -8.51 0.75 1.40
N GLU A 38 -7.74 0.21 2.35
CA GLU A 38 -6.37 -0.26 2.11
C GLU A 38 -6.32 -1.32 1.02
N GLN A 39 -7.20 -2.32 1.09
CA GLN A 39 -7.24 -3.40 0.10
C GLN A 39 -7.56 -2.86 -1.30
N ARG A 40 -8.55 -1.97 -1.44
CA ARG A 40 -8.86 -1.32 -2.73
C ARG A 40 -7.68 -0.51 -3.25
N LEU A 41 -7.04 0.30 -2.40
CA LEU A 41 -5.90 1.11 -2.81
C LEU A 41 -4.70 0.23 -3.23
N LEU A 42 -4.49 -0.88 -2.52
CA LEU A 42 -3.43 -1.82 -2.84
C LEU A 42 -3.70 -2.54 -4.17
N GLU A 43 -4.90 -3.09 -4.36
CA GLU A 43 -5.23 -3.93 -5.52
C GLU A 43 -5.49 -3.10 -6.79
N GLU A 44 -6.22 -1.99 -6.68
CA GLU A 44 -6.64 -1.18 -7.83
C GLU A 44 -5.60 -0.14 -8.23
N HIS A 45 -4.72 0.29 -7.31
CA HIS A 45 -3.72 1.33 -7.58
C HIS A 45 -2.29 0.81 -7.44
N LEU A 46 -1.80 0.58 -6.21
CA LEU A 46 -0.38 0.32 -5.96
C LEU A 46 0.11 -0.91 -6.73
N ALA A 47 -0.55 -2.05 -6.59
CA ALA A 47 -0.14 -3.28 -7.27
C ALA A 47 -0.37 -3.24 -8.79
N HIS A 48 -1.26 -2.38 -9.28
CA HIS A 48 -1.62 -2.32 -10.69
C HIS A 48 -0.53 -1.66 -11.54
N TRP A 49 0.01 -0.51 -11.11
CA TRP A 49 0.90 0.28 -11.96
C TRP A 49 2.29 0.53 -11.35
N VAL A 50 2.44 0.51 -10.02
CA VAL A 50 3.72 0.81 -9.35
C VAL A 50 4.85 -0.15 -9.77
N PRO A 51 4.64 -1.48 -9.91
CA PRO A 51 5.72 -2.36 -10.35
C PRO A 51 6.27 -1.99 -11.74
N ALA A 52 5.40 -1.63 -12.68
CA ALA A 52 5.82 -1.19 -14.01
C ALA A 52 6.58 0.14 -13.95
N PHE A 53 6.06 1.12 -13.21
CA PHE A 53 6.75 2.40 -12.97
C PHE A 53 8.14 2.20 -12.35
N CYS A 54 8.25 1.35 -11.32
CA CYS A 54 9.52 1.08 -10.67
C CYS A 54 10.53 0.39 -11.61
N GLN A 55 10.06 -0.50 -12.48
CA GLN A 55 10.90 -1.10 -13.53
C GLN A 55 11.41 -0.03 -14.51
N ASP A 56 10.57 0.90 -14.92
CA ASP A 56 10.97 2.01 -15.80
C ASP A 56 11.99 2.92 -15.13
N VAL A 57 11.78 3.29 -13.85
CA VAL A 57 12.75 4.09 -13.08
C VAL A 57 14.09 3.37 -12.97
N ARG A 58 14.10 2.07 -12.68
CA ARG A 58 15.37 1.30 -12.62
C ARG A 58 16.09 1.25 -13.95
N THR A 59 15.36 1.21 -15.06
CA THR A 59 15.92 1.11 -16.40
C THR A 59 16.50 2.45 -16.88
N HIS A 60 15.85 3.57 -16.55
CA HIS A 60 16.15 4.87 -17.16
C HIS A 60 16.77 5.90 -16.22
N ALA A 61 16.61 5.76 -14.90
CA ALA A 61 17.19 6.72 -13.97
C ALA A 61 18.72 6.66 -14.01
N GLN A 62 19.36 7.82 -14.12
CA GLN A 62 20.84 7.93 -14.07
C GLN A 62 21.39 7.88 -12.65
N SER A 63 20.51 8.03 -11.64
CA SER A 63 20.88 8.03 -10.23
C SER A 63 20.65 6.66 -9.61
N MET A 64 21.71 6.05 -9.08
CA MET A 64 21.63 4.80 -8.32
C MET A 64 20.68 4.91 -7.11
N TYR A 65 20.52 6.11 -6.53
CA TYR A 65 19.58 6.34 -5.44
C TYR A 65 18.13 6.08 -5.87
N TYR A 66 17.69 6.64 -7.00
CA TYR A 66 16.32 6.45 -7.48
C TYR A 66 16.07 5.02 -7.97
N GLN A 67 17.09 4.36 -8.55
CA GLN A 67 17.00 2.94 -8.89
C GLN A 67 16.79 2.07 -7.64
N ALA A 68 17.55 2.32 -6.57
CA ALA A 68 17.42 1.61 -5.30
C ALA A 68 16.07 1.87 -4.63
N LEU A 69 15.60 3.13 -4.64
CA LEU A 69 14.28 3.50 -4.11
C LEU A 69 13.17 2.76 -4.86
N ALA A 70 13.23 2.72 -6.19
CA ALA A 70 12.26 1.99 -7.00
C ALA A 70 12.27 0.48 -6.71
N LEU A 71 13.44 -0.14 -6.50
CA LEU A 71 13.54 -1.53 -6.09
C LEU A 71 12.86 -1.78 -4.74
N LEU A 72 13.11 -0.91 -3.75
CA LEU A 72 12.52 -1.01 -2.42
C LEU A 72 10.99 -0.87 -2.48
N THR A 73 10.50 0.15 -3.17
CA THR A 73 9.06 0.42 -3.30
C THR A 73 8.33 -0.75 -3.95
N GLU A 74 8.83 -1.28 -5.09
CA GLU A 74 8.22 -2.44 -5.73
C GLU A 74 8.22 -3.68 -4.83
N SER A 75 9.34 -3.93 -4.14
CA SER A 75 9.46 -5.06 -3.23
C SER A 75 8.46 -4.97 -2.09
N TYR A 76 8.24 -3.76 -1.56
CA TYR A 76 7.26 -3.51 -0.52
C TYR A 76 5.83 -3.74 -1.02
N VAL A 77 5.44 -3.17 -2.16
CA VAL A 77 4.09 -3.36 -2.73
C VAL A 77 3.79 -4.84 -2.98
N LYS A 78 4.74 -5.60 -3.51
CA LYS A 78 4.60 -7.05 -3.72
C LYS A 78 4.46 -7.82 -2.41
N LEU A 79 5.24 -7.46 -1.40
CA LEU A 79 5.16 -8.07 -0.07
C LEU A 79 3.80 -7.81 0.57
N ASP A 80 3.30 -6.59 0.46
CA ASP A 80 2.03 -6.17 1.05
C ASP A 80 0.85 -6.85 0.35
N GLN A 81 0.88 -6.90 -0.98
CA GLN A 81 -0.11 -7.64 -1.78
C GLN A 81 -0.19 -9.12 -1.40
N ALA A 82 0.95 -9.75 -1.09
CA ALA A 82 0.98 -11.15 -0.67
C ALA A 82 0.43 -11.38 0.75
N ARG A 83 0.43 -10.36 1.62
CA ARG A 83 0.01 -10.45 3.03
C ARG A 83 -1.43 -9.97 3.27
N SER A 84 -1.92 -9.03 2.46
CA SER A 84 -3.22 -8.39 2.64
C SER A 84 -4.39 -9.37 2.85
N PRO A 85 -4.54 -10.49 2.11
CA PRO A 85 -5.64 -11.43 2.31
C PRO A 85 -5.64 -12.11 3.69
N GLU A 86 -4.47 -12.27 4.31
CA GLU A 86 -4.36 -12.86 5.64
C GLU A 86 -4.77 -11.87 6.73
N LEU A 87 -4.34 -10.61 6.61
CA LEU A 87 -4.64 -9.54 7.56
C LEU A 87 -6.15 -9.24 7.61
N PHE A 88 -6.80 -9.20 6.44
CA PHE A 88 -8.24 -8.98 6.35
C PHE A 88 -9.03 -10.09 7.06
N ARG A 89 -8.66 -11.37 6.85
CA ARG A 89 -9.32 -12.50 7.54
C ARG A 89 -9.16 -12.45 9.06
N GLN A 90 -8.01 -12.00 9.55
CA GLN A 90 -7.79 -11.87 10.98
C GLN A 90 -8.72 -10.83 11.62
N ALA A 91 -8.97 -9.71 10.95
CA ALA A 91 -9.87 -8.67 11.45
C ALA A 91 -11.35 -9.06 11.41
N GLU A 92 -11.77 -9.89 10.45
CA GLU A 92 -13.14 -10.43 10.44
C GLU A 92 -13.38 -11.33 11.67
N LEU A 93 -12.36 -12.11 12.06
CA LEU A 93 -12.42 -13.10 13.14
C LEU A 93 -12.21 -12.52 14.55
N SER A 94 -11.59 -11.33 14.67
CA SER A 94 -11.30 -10.64 15.94
C SER A 94 -12.52 -9.88 16.48
#